data_AF-A0A2N1KSD2-F1
#
_entry.id   AF-A0A2N1KSD2-F1
#
_cell.length_a   1.000
_cell.length_b   1.000
_cell.length_c   1.000
_cell.angle_alpha   90.00
_cell.angle_beta   90.00
_cell.angle_gamma   90.00
#
_symmetry.space_group_name_H-M   'P 1'
#
loop_
_entity.id
_entity.type
_entity.pdbx_description
1 polymer ?
#
loop_
_entity_poly.entity_id
_entity_poly.type
_entity_poly.pdbx_seq_one_letter_code
_entity_poly.pdbx_strand_id
1 'polypeptide(L)'
;MLNRRTLRIKAMQTLYAIHQAERSNYQLAQDFIVETLQPDLNSMERQDPERFEGLRKLALMQLEESVNKKETEEELPLMARQVATEALNFYRQKTQQDRLRFVRDATNSIEHIYDQYLTILLLLLELADEAQLFQERRYLDDGLNTKVLANNQFIQALRQNTTFENEVIRRNLKWTEEDRVQYIRPFFKDVRQDETFQKYCEKNHHTPEEDAELVMHLLKQVIFKNEMIKTIFDEQNLQWSEDKDTCGA
;
A
#
# COMPACT_ATOMS: atom_id res chain seq x y z
N MET A 1 -11.15 -9.31 5.82
CA MET A 1 -10.32 -10.41 5.29
C MET A 1 -9.57 -9.90 4.07
N LEU A 2 -8.24 -10.04 4.00
CA LEU A 2 -7.52 -9.76 2.76
C LEU A 2 -8.11 -10.61 1.64
N ASN A 3 -8.68 -9.95 0.64
CA ASN A 3 -9.20 -10.66 -0.53
C ASN A 3 -8.01 -11.31 -1.24
N ARG A 4 -8.11 -12.60 -1.59
CA ARG A 4 -7.06 -13.32 -2.34
C ARG A 4 -6.70 -12.59 -3.63
N ARG A 5 -7.65 -11.83 -4.19
CA ARG A 5 -7.43 -10.94 -5.33
C ARG A 5 -6.42 -9.84 -5.02
N THR A 6 -6.54 -9.13 -3.90
CA THR A 6 -5.62 -8.04 -3.50
C THR A 6 -4.19 -8.54 -3.39
N LEU A 7 -3.99 -9.68 -2.73
CA LEU A 7 -2.66 -10.30 -2.60
C LEU A 7 -2.04 -10.63 -3.96
N ARG A 8 -2.84 -11.14 -4.91
CA ARG A 8 -2.36 -11.43 -6.26
C ARG A 8 -2.01 -10.17 -7.04
N ILE A 9 -2.83 -9.12 -6.94
CA ILE A 9 -2.57 -7.84 -7.60
C ILE A 9 -1.26 -7.26 -7.07
N LYS A 10 -1.09 -7.20 -5.74
CA LYS A 10 0.14 -6.67 -5.15
C LYS A 10 1.37 -7.49 -5.53
N ALA A 11 1.27 -8.82 -5.50
CA ALA A 11 2.34 -9.69 -5.96
C ALA A 11 2.71 -9.44 -7.43
N MET A 12 1.72 -9.27 -8.32
CA MET A 12 1.96 -8.94 -9.72
C MET A 12 2.59 -7.55 -9.91
N GLN A 13 2.13 -6.54 -9.17
CA GLN A 13 2.73 -5.20 -9.17
C GLN A 13 4.21 -5.26 -8.73
N THR A 14 4.52 -6.01 -7.66
CA THR A 14 5.89 -6.18 -7.18
C THR A 14 6.78 -6.91 -8.20
N LEU A 15 6.29 -7.99 -8.81
CA LEU A 15 7.03 -8.70 -9.86
C LEU A 15 7.29 -7.81 -11.08
N TYR A 16 6.29 -7.04 -11.49
CA TYR A 16 6.43 -6.08 -12.57
C TYR A 16 7.46 -4.98 -12.25
N ALA A 17 7.42 -4.42 -11.03
CA ALA A 17 8.38 -3.42 -10.58
C ALA A 17 9.82 -3.97 -10.55
N ILE A 18 10.01 -5.21 -10.09
CA ILE A 18 11.32 -5.88 -10.12
C ILE A 18 11.80 -6.04 -11.55
N HIS A 19 10.95 -6.55 -12.45
CA HIS A 19 11.30 -6.75 -13.86
C HIS A 19 11.65 -5.42 -14.56
N GLN A 20 10.91 -4.35 -14.27
CA GLN A 20 11.20 -3.03 -14.80
C GLN A 20 12.52 -2.47 -14.25
N ALA A 21 12.77 -2.63 -12.95
CA ALA A 21 14.01 -2.20 -12.33
C ALA A 21 15.23 -2.97 -12.86
N GLU A 22 15.11 -4.27 -13.13
CA GLU A 22 16.16 -5.06 -13.78
C GLU A 22 16.53 -4.47 -15.15
N ARG A 23 15.55 -4.05 -15.95
CA ARG A 23 15.80 -3.39 -17.25
C ARG A 23 16.48 -2.04 -17.09
N SER A 24 16.02 -1.23 -16.14
CA SER A 24 16.64 0.08 -15.87
C SER A 24 18.06 -0.06 -15.31
N ASN A 25 18.31 -1.02 -14.42
CA ASN A 25 19.65 -1.32 -13.90
C ASN A 25 20.59 -1.82 -14.99
N TYR A 26 20.08 -2.56 -15.96
CA TYR A 26 20.84 -2.98 -17.13
C TYR A 26 21.25 -1.77 -17.99
N GLN A 27 20.33 -0.83 -18.25
CA GLN A 27 20.66 0.43 -18.95
C GLN A 27 21.72 1.24 -18.19
N LEU A 28 21.60 1.38 -16.87
CA LEU A 28 22.61 2.06 -16.06
C LEU A 28 23.99 1.40 -16.14
N ALA A 29 24.05 0.07 -16.25
CA ALA A 29 25.31 -0.64 -16.43
C ALA A 29 25.91 -0.42 -17.83
N GLN A 30 25.07 -0.28 -18.87
CA GLN A 30 25.52 0.11 -20.21
C GLN A 30 26.08 1.54 -20.20
N ASP A 31 25.39 2.48 -19.57
CA ASP A 31 25.82 3.87 -19.43
C ASP A 31 27.15 3.95 -18.66
N PHE A 32 27.30 3.18 -17.59
CA PHE A 32 28.56 3.07 -16.84
C PHE A 32 29.73 2.62 -17.72
N ILE A 33 29.54 1.64 -18.60
CA ILE A 33 30.57 1.22 -19.57
C ILE A 33 30.91 2.37 -20.53
N VAL A 34 29.89 3.05 -21.05
CA VAL A 34 30.04 4.15 -22.01
C VAL A 34 30.82 5.30 -21.39
N GLU A 35 30.52 5.68 -20.14
CA GLU A 35 31.19 6.73 -19.37
C GLU A 35 32.64 6.37 -19.03
N THR A 36 32.88 5.12 -18.60
CA THR A 36 34.23 4.66 -18.21
C THR A 36 35.18 4.58 -19.40
N LEU A 37 34.67 4.21 -20.58
CA LEU A 37 35.44 4.10 -21.82
C LEU A 37 35.36 5.37 -22.68
N GLN A 38 35.19 6.55 -22.07
CA GLN A 38 35.31 7.84 -22.76
C GLN A 38 36.77 8.19 -23.04
N PRO A 39 37.05 8.79 -24.21
CA PRO A 39 38.35 9.39 -24.43
C PRO A 39 38.62 10.44 -23.36
N ASP A 40 39.70 10.29 -22.60
CA ASP A 40 40.11 11.28 -21.60
C ASP A 40 40.60 12.56 -22.30
N LEU A 41 39.73 13.57 -22.30
CA LEU A 41 39.94 14.88 -22.91
C LEU A 41 41.07 15.68 -22.25
N ASN A 42 41.51 15.30 -21.05
CA ASN A 42 42.57 15.99 -20.31
C ASN A 42 43.96 15.36 -20.51
N SER A 43 44.05 14.22 -21.20
CA SER A 43 45.33 13.55 -21.45
C SER A 43 46.14 14.30 -22.52
N MET A 44 47.47 14.35 -22.32
CA MET A 44 48.40 15.00 -23.27
C MET A 44 48.71 14.11 -24.49
N GLU A 45 48.18 12.89 -24.54
CA GLU A 45 48.37 11.93 -25.62
C GLU A 45 47.21 11.99 -26.64
N ARG A 46 47.51 11.80 -27.93
CA ARG A 46 46.46 11.67 -28.95
C ARG A 46 45.72 10.35 -28.74
N GLN A 47 44.44 10.44 -28.39
CA GLN A 47 43.59 9.28 -28.26
C GLN A 47 42.91 8.94 -29.57
N ASP A 48 42.84 7.64 -29.89
CA ASP A 48 42.15 7.12 -31.07
C ASP A 48 40.67 6.83 -30.72
N PRO A 49 39.71 7.65 -31.15
CA PRO A 49 38.30 7.47 -30.77
C PRO A 49 37.74 6.12 -31.26
N GLU A 50 38.17 5.65 -32.42
CA GLU A 50 37.73 4.38 -33.02
C GLU A 50 38.11 3.16 -32.16
N ARG A 51 39.25 3.21 -31.47
CA ARG A 51 39.68 2.12 -30.58
C ARG A 51 38.79 2.02 -29.35
N PHE A 52 38.44 3.16 -28.74
CA PHE A 52 37.53 3.21 -27.60
C PHE A 52 36.11 2.78 -28.00
N GLU A 53 35.65 3.12 -29.21
CA GLU A 53 34.39 2.60 -29.74
C GLU A 53 34.39 1.08 -29.91
N GLY A 54 35.50 0.50 -30.39
CA GLY A 54 35.68 -0.95 -30.48
C GLY A 54 35.65 -1.63 -29.11
N LEU A 55 36.40 -1.09 -28.14
CA LEU A 55 36.43 -1.60 -26.76
C LEU A 55 35.06 -1.53 -26.09
N ARG A 56 34.29 -0.46 -26.32
CA ARG A 56 32.91 -0.33 -25.82
C ARG A 56 32.00 -1.43 -26.36
N LYS A 57 32.02 -1.67 -27.67
CA LYS A 57 31.20 -2.71 -28.29
C LYS A 57 31.52 -4.09 -27.71
N LEU A 58 32.80 -4.40 -27.54
CA LEU A 58 33.25 -5.65 -26.91
C LEU A 58 32.81 -5.76 -25.44
N ALA A 59 32.94 -4.70 -24.66
CA ALA A 59 32.50 -4.68 -23.27
C ALA A 59 30.97 -4.81 -23.12
N LEU A 60 30.20 -4.19 -24.02
CA LEU A 60 28.73 -4.32 -24.05
C LEU A 60 28.29 -5.74 -24.45
N MET A 61 28.93 -6.34 -25.45
CA MET A 61 28.69 -7.75 -25.83
C MET A 61 28.96 -8.68 -24.65
N GLN A 62 30.12 -8.54 -24.00
CA GLN A 62 30.48 -9.31 -22.80
C GLN A 62 29.45 -9.15 -21.68
N LEU A 63 28.95 -7.92 -21.45
CA LEU A 63 27.94 -7.65 -20.44
C LEU A 63 26.60 -8.32 -20.82
N GLU A 64 26.13 -8.19 -22.06
CA GLU A 64 24.91 -8.86 -22.54
C GLU A 64 24.98 -10.38 -22.42
N GLU A 65 26.10 -10.98 -22.78
CA GLU A 65 26.33 -12.43 -22.68
C GLU A 65 26.33 -12.89 -21.23
N SER A 66 27.04 -12.17 -20.36
CA SER A 66 27.14 -12.50 -18.93
C SER A 66 25.81 -12.35 -18.19
N VAL A 67 24.95 -11.42 -18.61
CA VAL A 67 23.57 -11.27 -18.10
C VAL A 67 22.68 -12.40 -18.61
N ASN A 68 22.82 -12.77 -19.88
CA ASN A 68 22.07 -13.86 -20.51
C ASN A 68 22.60 -15.28 -20.15
N LYS A 69 23.64 -15.38 -19.33
CA LYS A 69 24.32 -16.64 -18.95
C LYS A 69 24.80 -17.47 -20.14
N LYS A 70 25.21 -16.81 -21.23
CA LYS A 70 25.90 -17.46 -22.34
C LYS A 70 27.39 -17.43 -22.04
N GLU A 71 28.06 -18.58 -22.12
CA GLU A 71 29.51 -18.68 -21.98
C GLU A 71 30.12 -18.68 -23.38
N THR A 72 31.02 -17.73 -23.63
CA THR A 72 31.80 -17.64 -24.86
C THR A 72 33.29 -17.64 -24.49
N GLU A 73 34.08 -18.44 -25.20
CA GLU A 73 35.53 -18.63 -24.96
C GLU A 73 36.39 -17.55 -25.66
N GLU A 74 35.80 -16.46 -26.14
CA GLU A 74 36.52 -15.44 -26.89
C GLU A 74 37.47 -14.64 -25.99
N GLU A 75 38.77 -14.63 -26.33
CA GLU A 75 39.79 -13.85 -25.64
C GLU A 75 39.61 -12.36 -25.93
N LEU A 76 38.89 -11.67 -25.03
CA LEU A 76 38.73 -10.23 -25.09
C LEU A 76 39.96 -9.48 -24.54
N PRO A 77 40.21 -8.24 -25.03
CA PRO A 77 41.19 -7.35 -24.43
C PRO A 77 40.97 -7.16 -22.92
N LEU A 78 42.07 -7.18 -22.16
CA LEU A 78 42.05 -7.19 -20.69
C LEU A 78 41.27 -5.99 -20.10
N MET A 79 41.38 -4.82 -20.73
CA MET A 79 40.66 -3.60 -20.32
C MET A 79 39.14 -3.72 -20.51
N ALA A 80 38.67 -4.22 -21.66
CA ALA A 80 37.24 -4.42 -21.91
C ALA A 80 36.64 -5.44 -20.94
N ARG A 81 37.40 -6.49 -20.62
CA ARG A 81 37.00 -7.51 -19.65
C ARG A 81 36.87 -6.95 -18.23
N GLN A 82 37.80 -6.12 -17.79
CA GLN A 82 37.76 -5.50 -16.46
C GLN A 82 36.53 -4.60 -16.32
N VAL A 83 36.32 -3.68 -17.26
CA VAL A 83 35.18 -2.75 -17.24
C VAL A 83 33.85 -3.50 -17.32
N ALA A 84 33.75 -4.54 -18.16
CA ALA A 84 32.55 -5.38 -18.22
C ALA A 84 32.29 -6.13 -16.90
N THR A 85 33.35 -6.59 -16.23
CA THR A 85 33.23 -7.27 -14.92
C THR A 85 32.75 -6.30 -13.83
N GLU A 86 33.28 -5.08 -13.82
CA GLU A 86 32.85 -4.02 -12.90
C GLU A 86 31.40 -3.62 -13.13
N ALA A 87 31.00 -3.42 -14.39
CA ALA A 87 29.62 -3.12 -14.78
C ALA A 87 28.66 -4.26 -14.40
N LEU A 88 29.08 -5.52 -14.57
CA LEU A 88 28.30 -6.69 -14.16
C LEU A 88 28.13 -6.75 -12.63
N ASN A 89 29.18 -6.47 -11.88
CA ASN A 89 29.12 -6.43 -10.41
C ASN A 89 28.19 -5.30 -9.94
N PHE A 90 28.27 -4.12 -10.56
CA PHE A 90 27.37 -3.01 -10.31
C PHE A 90 25.91 -3.38 -10.59
N TYR A 91 25.63 -3.96 -11.76
CA TYR A 91 24.29 -4.45 -12.15
C TYR A 91 23.73 -5.45 -11.14
N ARG A 92 24.53 -6.45 -10.75
CA ARG A 92 24.13 -7.51 -9.79
C ARG A 92 23.84 -6.92 -8.42
N GLN A 93 24.72 -6.05 -7.92
CA GLN A 93 24.56 -5.41 -6.61
C GLN A 93 23.29 -4.55 -6.58
N LYS A 94 23.07 -3.71 -7.59
CA LYS A 94 21.87 -2.86 -7.70
C LYS A 94 20.60 -3.68 -7.81
N THR A 95 20.57 -4.67 -8.69
CA THR A 95 19.41 -5.56 -8.87
C THR A 95 19.05 -6.30 -7.58
N GLN A 96 20.05 -6.79 -6.83
CA GLN A 96 19.81 -7.43 -5.54
C GLN A 96 19.24 -6.45 -4.50
N GLN A 97 19.79 -5.23 -4.43
CA GLN A 97 19.30 -4.20 -3.51
C GLN A 97 17.85 -3.80 -3.82
N ASP A 98 17.54 -3.53 -5.08
CA ASP A 98 16.19 -3.15 -5.50
C ASP A 98 15.19 -4.28 -5.26
N ARG A 99 15.55 -5.53 -5.56
CA ARG A 99 14.70 -6.69 -5.28
C ARG A 99 14.35 -6.80 -3.80
N LEU A 100 15.34 -6.63 -2.91
CA LEU A 100 15.10 -6.65 -1.46
C LEU A 100 14.20 -5.49 -1.03
N ARG A 101 14.41 -4.29 -1.59
CA ARG A 101 13.56 -3.12 -1.33
C ARG A 101 12.11 -3.40 -1.74
N PHE A 102 11.86 -3.83 -2.98
CA PHE A 102 10.51 -4.08 -3.46
C PHE A 102 9.78 -5.19 -2.69
N VAL A 103 10.48 -6.25 -2.28
CA VAL A 103 9.88 -7.29 -1.41
C VAL A 103 9.49 -6.70 -0.06
N ARG A 104 10.37 -5.90 0.55
CA ARG A 104 10.07 -5.23 1.83
C ARG A 104 8.90 -4.27 1.71
N ASP A 105 8.86 -3.47 0.64
CA ASP A 105 7.76 -2.52 0.39
C ASP A 105 6.43 -3.26 0.18
N ALA A 106 6.46 -4.41 -0.51
CA ALA A 106 5.29 -5.27 -0.68
C ALA A 106 4.80 -5.85 0.65
N THR A 107 5.71 -6.35 1.50
CA THR A 107 5.32 -6.87 2.83
C THR A 107 4.74 -5.78 3.71
N ASN A 108 5.35 -4.59 3.73
CA ASN A 108 4.82 -3.45 4.49
C ASN A 108 3.43 -3.04 3.98
N SER A 109 3.24 -3.00 2.66
CA SER A 109 1.93 -2.70 2.09
C SER A 109 0.86 -3.72 2.51
N ILE A 110 1.21 -5.00 2.57
CA ILE A 110 0.29 -6.06 3.02
C ILE A 110 -0.07 -5.88 4.50
N GLU A 111 0.90 -5.54 5.35
CA GLU A 111 0.66 -5.23 6.76
C GLU A 111 -0.26 -4.02 6.91
N HIS A 112 -0.05 -2.96 6.12
CA HIS A 112 -0.90 -1.77 6.14
C HIS A 112 -2.34 -2.05 5.71
N ILE A 113 -2.59 -2.93 4.74
CA ILE A 113 -3.96 -3.33 4.37
C ILE A 113 -4.67 -3.99 5.57
N TYR A 114 -3.93 -4.77 6.37
CA TYR A 114 -4.48 -5.37 7.58
C TYR A 114 -4.72 -4.31 8.67
N ASP A 115 -3.83 -3.34 8.83
CA ASP A 115 -4.03 -2.21 9.75
C ASP A 115 -5.30 -1.42 9.39
N GLN A 116 -5.50 -1.10 8.11
CA GLN A 116 -6.71 -0.42 7.63
C GLN A 116 -7.97 -1.22 7.94
N TYR A 117 -7.94 -2.53 7.74
CA TYR A 117 -9.05 -3.39 8.10
C TYR A 117 -9.41 -3.27 9.59
N LEU A 118 -8.42 -3.30 10.48
CA LEU A 118 -8.64 -3.13 11.91
C LEU A 118 -9.14 -1.71 12.24
N THR A 119 -8.60 -0.69 11.59
CA THR A 119 -9.02 0.72 11.77
C THR A 119 -10.48 0.93 11.34
N ILE A 120 -10.95 0.27 10.27
CA ILE A 120 -12.37 0.30 9.86
C ILE A 120 -13.26 -0.37 10.91
N LEU A 121 -12.84 -1.51 11.47
CA LEU A 121 -13.58 -2.15 12.56
C LEU A 121 -13.61 -1.27 13.81
N LEU A 122 -12.51 -0.59 14.12
CA LEU A 122 -12.45 0.36 15.23
C LEU A 122 -13.37 1.56 14.99
N LEU A 123 -13.46 2.04 13.74
CA LEU A 123 -14.38 3.13 13.36
C LEU A 123 -15.85 2.75 13.66
N LEU A 124 -16.25 1.50 13.48
CA LEU A 124 -17.60 1.06 13.85
C LEU A 124 -17.88 1.19 15.35
N LEU A 125 -16.89 0.89 16.20
CA LEU A 125 -17.00 1.10 17.65
C LEU A 125 -17.10 2.59 18.00
N GLU A 126 -16.29 3.43 17.35
CA GLU A 126 -16.31 4.87 17.58
C GLU A 126 -17.63 5.52 17.16
N LEU A 127 -18.22 5.06 16.05
CA LEU A 127 -19.54 5.48 15.61
C LEU A 127 -20.62 5.11 16.63
N ALA A 128 -20.50 3.93 17.23
CA ALA A 128 -21.41 3.49 18.28
C ALA A 128 -21.29 4.35 19.55
N ASP A 129 -20.07 4.70 19.94
CA ASP A 129 -19.79 5.57 21.08
C ASP A 129 -20.29 7.01 20.82
N GLU A 130 -20.02 7.58 19.64
CA GLU A 130 -20.55 8.89 19.24
C GLU A 130 -22.08 8.89 19.13
N ALA A 131 -22.70 7.80 18.67
CA ALA A 131 -24.15 7.64 18.64
C ALA A 131 -24.76 7.66 20.06
N GLN A 132 -24.11 7.01 21.02
CA GLN A 132 -24.53 7.05 22.41
C GLN A 132 -24.37 8.44 23.03
N LEU A 133 -23.20 9.06 22.85
CA LEU A 133 -22.90 10.42 23.34
C LEU A 133 -23.85 11.46 22.74
N PHE A 134 -24.18 11.34 21.46
CA PHE A 134 -25.12 12.24 20.79
C PHE A 134 -26.50 12.19 21.44
N GLN A 135 -27.01 11.00 21.74
CA GLN A 135 -28.29 10.84 22.42
C GLN A 135 -28.26 11.38 23.85
N GLU A 136 -27.15 11.19 24.58
CA GLU A 136 -26.99 11.70 25.96
C GLU A 136 -26.91 13.23 26.03
N ARG A 137 -26.34 13.87 24.99
CA ARG A 137 -26.25 15.34 24.89
C ARG A 137 -27.54 15.99 24.37
N ARG A 138 -28.54 15.20 23.95
CA ARG A 138 -29.78 15.71 23.38
C ARG A 138 -30.80 16.00 24.49
N TYR A 139 -31.23 17.27 24.60
CA TYR A 139 -32.23 17.71 25.59
C TYR A 139 -33.68 17.62 25.09
N LEU A 140 -33.90 17.43 23.79
CA LEU A 140 -35.22 17.37 23.13
C LEU A 140 -35.38 16.05 22.40
N ASP A 141 -36.53 15.42 22.59
CA ASP A 141 -36.86 14.10 22.07
C ASP A 141 -37.44 14.23 20.65
N ASP A 142 -36.73 13.68 19.66
CA ASP A 142 -37.05 13.80 18.22
C ASP A 142 -37.47 12.43 17.65
N GLY A 143 -37.84 11.49 18.53
CA GLY A 143 -38.29 10.14 18.18
C GLY A 143 -37.20 9.16 17.74
N LEU A 144 -36.01 9.63 17.33
CA LEU A 144 -34.88 8.75 16.96
C LEU A 144 -34.06 8.32 18.18
N ASN A 145 -33.95 7.00 18.38
CA ASN A 145 -33.09 6.43 19.42
C ASN A 145 -31.74 5.99 18.84
N THR A 146 -30.80 6.93 18.82
CA THR A 146 -29.46 6.69 18.27
C THR A 146 -28.63 5.67 19.08
N LYS A 147 -28.97 5.46 20.37
CA LYS A 147 -28.26 4.50 21.25
C LYS A 147 -28.41 3.06 20.80
N VAL A 148 -29.39 2.76 19.94
CA VAL A 148 -29.64 1.41 19.44
C VAL A 148 -28.44 0.87 18.66
N LEU A 149 -27.62 1.73 18.05
CA LEU A 149 -26.36 1.33 17.41
C LEU A 149 -25.35 0.76 18.42
N ALA A 150 -25.23 1.35 19.62
CA ALA A 150 -24.34 0.85 20.67
C ALA A 150 -24.80 -0.51 21.25
N ASN A 151 -26.10 -0.79 21.15
CA ASN A 151 -26.69 -2.05 21.58
C ASN A 151 -26.69 -3.15 20.52
N ASN A 152 -26.22 -2.85 19.30
CA ASN A 152 -26.14 -3.81 18.21
C ASN A 152 -25.24 -5.00 18.60
N GLN A 153 -25.72 -6.22 18.37
CA GLN A 153 -25.06 -7.43 18.83
C GLN A 153 -23.67 -7.62 18.19
N PHE A 154 -23.49 -7.21 16.93
CA PHE A 154 -22.19 -7.29 16.25
C PHE A 154 -21.18 -6.34 16.88
N ILE A 155 -21.59 -5.10 17.19
CA ILE A 155 -20.74 -4.09 17.84
C ILE A 155 -20.35 -4.54 19.25
N GLN A 156 -21.29 -5.12 20.01
CA GLN A 156 -21.00 -5.68 21.34
C GLN A 156 -20.05 -6.88 21.26
N ALA A 157 -20.29 -7.80 20.32
CA ALA A 157 -19.41 -8.94 20.10
C ALA A 157 -17.99 -8.50 19.70
N LEU A 158 -17.87 -7.46 18.88
CA LEU A 158 -16.59 -6.90 18.46
C LEU A 158 -15.85 -6.24 19.64
N ARG A 159 -16.57 -5.53 20.51
CA ARG A 159 -16.01 -4.93 21.74
C ARG A 159 -15.53 -5.98 22.75
N GLN A 160 -16.21 -7.13 22.83
CA GLN A 160 -15.84 -8.22 23.74
C GLN A 160 -14.75 -9.15 23.16
N ASN A 161 -14.37 -8.98 21.89
CA ASN A 161 -13.40 -9.84 21.25
C ASN A 161 -11.97 -9.48 21.66
N THR A 162 -11.42 -10.26 22.59
CA THR A 162 -10.04 -10.10 23.09
C THR A 162 -8.98 -10.23 22.00
N THR A 163 -9.24 -11.00 20.93
CA THR A 163 -8.29 -11.15 19.82
C THR A 163 -8.17 -9.86 19.03
N PHE A 164 -9.30 -9.19 18.80
CA PHE A 164 -9.33 -7.90 18.13
C PHE A 164 -8.64 -6.82 18.96
N GLU A 165 -8.97 -6.73 20.25
CA GLU A 165 -8.37 -5.77 21.18
C GLU A 165 -6.84 -5.91 21.25
N ASN A 166 -6.33 -7.14 21.37
CA ASN A 166 -4.89 -7.39 21.41
C ASN A 166 -4.17 -6.97 20.11
N GLU A 167 -4.76 -7.22 18.95
CA GLU A 167 -4.18 -6.83 17.66
C GLU A 167 -4.17 -5.30 17.48
N VAL A 168 -5.23 -4.61 17.90
CA VAL A 168 -5.32 -3.14 17.89
C VAL A 168 -4.24 -2.53 18.79
N ILE A 169 -4.06 -3.05 20.00
CA ILE A 169 -3.02 -2.58 20.96
C ILE A 169 -1.62 -2.85 20.39
N ARG A 170 -1.37 -4.05 19.87
CA ARG A 170 -0.06 -4.44 19.33
C ARG A 170 0.39 -3.53 18.18
N ARG A 171 -0.55 -3.10 17.35
CA ARG A 171 -0.31 -2.23 16.18
C ARG A 171 -0.46 -0.74 16.51
N ASN A 172 -0.78 -0.40 17.77
CA ASN A 172 -0.98 0.97 18.24
C ASN A 172 -2.03 1.74 17.41
N LEU A 173 -3.09 1.05 16.99
CA LEU A 173 -4.17 1.64 16.21
C LEU A 173 -5.16 2.32 17.17
N LYS A 174 -5.42 3.60 16.96
CA LYS A 174 -6.39 4.37 17.72
C LYS A 174 -6.87 5.58 16.94
N TRP A 175 -8.12 5.96 17.17
CA TRP A 175 -8.65 7.26 16.75
C TRP A 175 -8.34 8.30 17.83
N THR A 176 -7.61 9.35 17.48
CA THR A 176 -7.30 10.43 18.42
C THR A 176 -8.50 11.35 18.62
N GLU A 177 -8.49 12.18 19.67
CA GLU A 177 -9.53 13.19 19.87
C GLU A 177 -9.58 14.21 18.72
N GLU A 178 -8.44 14.52 18.11
CA GLU A 178 -8.38 15.39 16.93
C GLU A 178 -9.11 14.73 15.75
N ASP A 179 -8.85 13.44 15.50
CA ASP A 179 -9.55 12.68 14.44
C ASP A 179 -11.06 12.57 14.72
N ARG A 180 -11.44 12.36 15.98
CA ARG A 180 -12.85 12.31 16.39
C ARG A 180 -13.58 13.60 16.03
N VAL A 181 -12.98 14.75 16.34
CA VAL A 181 -13.57 16.06 16.09
C VAL A 181 -13.59 16.41 14.60
N GLN A 182 -12.48 16.17 13.91
CA GLN A 182 -12.29 16.58 12.52
C GLN A 182 -13.04 15.67 11.55
N TYR A 183 -13.13 14.37 11.85
CA TYR A 183 -13.59 13.38 10.88
C TYR A 183 -14.78 12.56 11.36
N ILE A 184 -14.70 11.92 12.53
CA ILE A 184 -15.74 10.99 12.98
C ILE A 184 -17.06 11.71 13.24
N ARG A 185 -17.02 12.88 13.88
CA ARG A 185 -18.23 13.67 14.16
C ARG A 185 -18.92 14.19 12.90
N PRO A 186 -18.23 14.83 11.92
CA PRO A 186 -18.84 15.17 10.64
C PRO A 186 -19.38 13.94 9.91
N PHE A 187 -18.59 12.86 9.85
CA PHE A 187 -19.02 11.62 9.22
C PHE A 187 -20.28 11.03 9.87
N PHE A 188 -20.39 11.09 11.20
CA PHE A 188 -21.58 10.65 11.92
C PHE A 188 -22.81 11.52 11.59
N LYS A 189 -22.65 12.79 11.21
CA LYS A 189 -23.78 13.59 10.70
C LYS A 189 -24.30 13.04 9.38
N ASP A 190 -23.40 12.59 8.49
CA ASP A 190 -23.78 11.98 7.22
C ASP A 190 -24.47 10.63 7.44
N VAL A 191 -23.93 9.80 8.35
CA VAL A 191 -24.54 8.51 8.75
C VAL A 191 -25.98 8.71 9.22
N ARG A 192 -26.26 9.78 9.97
CA ARG A 192 -27.63 10.08 10.45
C ARG A 192 -28.59 10.53 9.35
N GLN A 193 -28.09 11.02 8.21
CA GLN A 193 -28.93 11.39 7.07
C GLN A 193 -29.32 10.16 6.24
N ASP A 194 -28.68 9.01 6.45
CA ASP A 194 -28.97 7.79 5.74
C ASP A 194 -30.33 7.18 6.13
N GLU A 195 -31.15 6.86 5.13
CA GLU A 195 -32.51 6.35 5.34
C GLU A 195 -32.54 5.00 6.07
N THR A 196 -31.55 4.14 5.82
CA THR A 196 -31.51 2.80 6.45
C THR A 196 -31.17 2.92 7.93
N PHE A 197 -30.25 3.83 8.27
CA PHE A 197 -29.88 4.12 9.64
C PHE A 197 -31.04 4.75 10.42
N GLN A 198 -31.80 5.65 9.80
CA GLN A 198 -32.99 6.24 10.42
C GLN A 198 -34.06 5.18 10.72
N LYS A 199 -34.41 4.34 9.74
CA LYS A 199 -35.37 3.23 9.92
C LYS A 199 -34.94 2.24 10.99
N TYR A 200 -33.64 2.00 11.10
CA TYR A 200 -33.09 1.17 12.16
C TYR A 200 -33.30 1.84 13.54
N CYS A 201 -32.98 3.12 13.68
CA CYS A 201 -33.13 3.86 14.94
C CYS A 201 -34.60 4.05 15.42
N GLU A 202 -35.59 3.85 14.54
CA GLU A 202 -37.02 3.87 14.90
C GLU A 202 -37.43 2.62 15.70
N LYS A 203 -36.76 1.48 15.48
CA LYS A 203 -37.00 0.25 16.22
C LYS A 203 -36.04 0.18 17.42
N ASN A 204 -36.55 -0.20 18.59
CA ASN A 204 -35.71 -0.34 19.79
C ASN A 204 -35.08 -1.73 19.96
N HIS A 205 -35.62 -2.74 19.28
CA HIS A 205 -35.16 -4.13 19.35
C HIS A 205 -34.98 -4.68 17.95
N HIS A 206 -33.83 -5.30 17.72
CA HIS A 206 -33.42 -5.87 16.45
C HIS A 206 -33.05 -7.34 16.59
N THR A 207 -33.22 -8.06 15.49
CA THR A 207 -32.72 -9.43 15.36
C THR A 207 -31.24 -9.40 14.96
N PRO A 208 -30.48 -10.47 15.20
CA PRO A 208 -29.07 -10.55 14.77
C PRO A 208 -28.90 -10.38 13.24
N GLU A 209 -29.93 -10.74 12.46
CA GLU A 209 -29.95 -10.57 11.01
C GLU A 209 -30.09 -9.09 10.63
N GLU A 210 -31.04 -8.37 11.23
CA GLU A 210 -31.20 -6.91 11.03
C GLU A 210 -29.94 -6.13 11.48
N ASP A 211 -29.32 -6.55 12.59
CA ASP A 211 -28.08 -5.97 13.09
C ASP A 211 -26.92 -6.13 12.09
N ALA A 212 -26.78 -7.32 11.51
CA ALA A 212 -25.73 -7.61 10.52
C ALA A 212 -25.97 -6.87 9.20
N GLU A 213 -27.24 -6.76 8.77
CA GLU A 213 -27.63 -6.01 7.58
C GLU A 213 -27.29 -4.53 7.71
N LEU A 214 -27.57 -3.90 8.86
CA LEU A 214 -27.19 -2.51 9.10
C LEU A 214 -25.67 -2.33 9.02
N VAL A 215 -24.90 -3.15 9.73
CA VAL A 215 -23.44 -3.03 9.73
C VAL A 215 -22.88 -3.21 8.32
N MET A 216 -23.43 -4.18 7.55
CA MET A 216 -23.04 -4.40 6.16
C MET A 216 -23.39 -3.20 5.28
N HIS A 217 -24.56 -2.58 5.48
CA HIS A 217 -24.96 -1.37 4.77
C HIS A 217 -24.03 -0.20 5.10
N LEU A 218 -23.77 0.06 6.38
CA LEU A 218 -22.86 1.11 6.83
C LEU A 218 -21.46 0.93 6.25
N LEU A 219 -20.93 -0.29 6.23
CA LEU A 219 -19.64 -0.58 5.61
C LEU A 219 -19.66 -0.30 4.10
N LYS A 220 -20.59 -0.93 3.35
CA LYS A 220 -20.60 -0.90 1.88
C LYS A 220 -21.06 0.42 1.28
N GLN A 221 -22.11 1.02 1.84
CA GLN A 221 -22.80 2.16 1.24
C GLN A 221 -22.38 3.48 1.86
N VAL A 222 -21.97 3.50 3.13
CA VAL A 222 -21.66 4.75 3.83
C VAL A 222 -20.16 4.93 3.99
N ILE A 223 -19.46 3.99 4.62
CA ILE A 223 -18.02 4.06 4.91
C ILE A 223 -17.18 4.06 3.63
N PHE A 224 -17.36 3.07 2.73
CA PHE A 224 -16.55 3.00 1.51
C PHE A 224 -16.87 4.07 0.45
N LYS A 225 -18.06 4.68 0.52
CA LYS A 225 -18.46 5.72 -0.44
C LYS A 225 -18.11 7.13 0.03
N ASN A 226 -18.02 7.38 1.34
CA ASN A 226 -17.76 8.71 1.88
C ASN A 226 -16.35 9.20 1.52
N GLU A 227 -16.25 10.44 1.04
CA GLU A 227 -14.98 11.05 0.61
C GLU A 227 -14.09 11.43 1.79
N MET A 228 -14.64 11.85 2.93
CA MET A 228 -13.84 12.21 4.10
C MET A 228 -13.04 11.01 4.63
N ILE A 229 -13.69 9.84 4.66
CA ILE A 229 -13.03 8.60 5.07
C ILE A 229 -11.93 8.21 4.10
N LYS A 230 -12.12 8.44 2.80
CA LYS A 230 -11.06 8.21 1.81
C LYS A 230 -9.89 9.13 2.06
N THR A 231 -10.12 10.42 2.28
CA THR A 231 -9.06 11.39 2.58
C THR A 231 -8.26 10.99 3.80
N ILE A 232 -8.89 10.52 4.88
CA ILE A 232 -8.16 10.03 6.07
C ILE A 232 -7.29 8.83 5.73
N PHE A 233 -7.85 7.84 5.01
CA PHE A 233 -7.09 6.65 4.65
C PHE A 233 -6.02 6.94 3.59
N ASP A 234 -6.19 7.96 2.74
CA ASP A 234 -5.19 8.46 1.78
C ASP A 234 -4.09 9.29 2.49
N GLU A 235 -4.44 10.10 3.49
CA GLU A 235 -3.49 10.87 4.32
C GLU A 235 -2.65 9.94 5.23
N GLN A 236 -3.28 8.92 5.78
CA GLN A 236 -2.60 7.87 6.54
C GLN A 236 -1.86 6.88 5.64
N ASN A 237 -2.19 6.84 4.34
CA ASN A 237 -1.68 5.85 3.39
C ASN A 237 -1.66 6.38 1.95
N LEU A 238 -0.48 6.73 1.44
CA LEU A 238 -0.30 7.27 0.07
C LEU A 238 -0.90 6.41 -1.06
N GLN A 239 -1.23 5.14 -0.81
CA GLN A 239 -1.72 4.15 -1.79
C GLN A 239 -3.21 3.79 -1.68
N TRP A 240 -3.99 4.38 -0.77
CA TRP A 240 -5.38 3.94 -0.52
C TRP A 240 -6.31 4.06 -1.73
N SER A 241 -6.11 5.07 -2.59
CA SER A 241 -6.82 5.20 -3.87
C SER A 241 -6.80 3.94 -4.76
N GLU A 242 -5.76 3.10 -4.70
CA GLU A 242 -5.67 1.84 -5.45
C GLU A 242 -6.38 0.67 -4.74
N ASP A 243 -6.42 0.67 -3.41
CA ASP A 243 -6.94 -0.45 -2.61
C ASP A 243 -8.48 -0.45 -2.46
N LYS A 244 -9.12 0.72 -2.62
CA LYS A 244 -10.57 0.91 -2.48
C LYS A 244 -11.40 -0.02 -3.39
N ASP A 245 -10.93 -0.26 -4.62
CA ASP A 245 -11.61 -1.15 -5.58
C ASP A 245 -11.58 -2.63 -5.14
N THR A 246 -10.75 -2.97 -4.15
CA THR A 246 -10.54 -4.36 -3.72
C THR A 246 -11.24 -4.70 -2.40
N CYS A 247 -11.55 -3.70 -1.56
CA CYS A 247 -12.31 -3.89 -0.32
C CYS A 247 -13.83 -3.78 -0.52
N GLY A 248 -14.29 -3.12 -1.60
CA GLY A 248 -15.71 -2.90 -1.91
C GLY A 248 -16.40 -3.98 -2.75
N ALA A 249 -15.69 -5.02 -3.19
CA ALA A 249 -16.21 -6.13 -4.00
C ALA A 249 -16.32 -7.43 -3.20
#